data_AF-R6H8X8-F1
#
_entry.id   AF-R6H8X8-F1
#
_cell.length_a   1.000
_cell.length_b   1.000
_cell.length_c   1.000
_cell.angle_alpha   90.00
_cell.angle_beta   90.00
_cell.angle_gamma   90.00
#
_symmetry.space_group_name_H-M   'P 1'
#
loop_
_entity.id
_entity.type
_entity.pdbx_description
1 polymer ?
#
loop_
_entity_poly.entity_id
_entity_poly.type
_entity_poly.pdbx_seq_one_letter_code
_entity_poly.pdbx_strand_id
1 'polypeptide(L)'
;MLYETAELLYAYVNQIPPAQLTASGPYCIPIQDVATILEKACGDLDPSASLLQKFFAPYNYSSDPNRSTCLAFSMLYTFIDLECLDLDQQTSRMVSMWESMRRGPYSIRQISRYALDIAPLDEGPPTSLSKELKQLSLSEDFYDILLESFSDFSYQISALCSLIRPVAEKLTKLLEPYVARAMPLADSWEQLLQHNGVEALLQSRGATFLERPLSRAWFALRYFDCWQGNGQIRTETNELFMLLGVGLEPSLIPAPKKDELSEVEFAAFRLLGDKVRSKIIHALQDRPMYMQELTNYLDLNPGTVSRNLNSMAFTHLLEKEIRGDRYYYRTNTDYIRTVFRKMLEYYIGQDKL
;
A
#
# COMPACT_ATOMS: atom_id res chain seq x y z
N MET A 1 -10.08 -12.98 4.35
CA MET A 1 -10.10 -13.84 3.15
C MET A 1 -10.11 -13.07 1.83
N LEU A 2 -10.93 -12.03 1.68
CA LEU A 2 -10.99 -11.21 0.46
C LEU A 2 -9.61 -10.78 -0.07
N TYR A 3 -8.83 -10.10 0.76
CA TYR A 3 -7.51 -9.56 0.38
C TYR A 3 -6.49 -10.66 0.09
N GLU A 4 -6.45 -11.75 0.88
CA GLU A 4 -5.58 -12.92 0.60
C GLU A 4 -5.88 -13.54 -0.76
N THR A 5 -7.17 -13.66 -1.08
CA THR A 5 -7.59 -14.26 -2.34
C THR A 5 -7.23 -13.37 -3.52
N ALA A 6 -7.33 -12.04 -3.35
CA ALA A 6 -6.88 -11.09 -4.35
C ALA A 6 -5.36 -11.16 -4.59
N GLU A 7 -4.54 -11.28 -3.54
CA GLU A 7 -3.08 -11.49 -3.70
C GLU A 7 -2.78 -12.80 -4.44
N LEU A 8 -3.46 -13.89 -4.06
CA LEU A 8 -3.23 -15.20 -4.66
C LEU A 8 -3.63 -15.23 -6.14
N LEU A 9 -4.77 -14.62 -6.49
CA LEU A 9 -5.22 -14.49 -7.87
C LEU A 9 -4.30 -13.60 -8.70
N TYR A 10 -3.83 -12.48 -8.13
CA TYR A 10 -2.83 -11.64 -8.78
C TYR A 10 -1.56 -12.44 -9.09
N ALA A 11 -1.08 -13.21 -8.13
CA ALA A 11 0.09 -14.06 -8.31
C ALA A 11 -0.12 -15.14 -9.37
N TYR A 12 -1.28 -15.80 -9.35
CA TYR A 12 -1.65 -16.84 -10.31
C TYR A 12 -1.71 -16.30 -11.75
N VAL A 13 -2.44 -15.20 -11.98
CA VAL A 13 -2.61 -14.59 -13.30
C VAL A 13 -1.28 -14.10 -13.88
N ASN A 14 -0.40 -13.56 -13.03
CA ASN A 14 0.88 -12.99 -13.44
C ASN A 14 2.05 -13.98 -13.34
N GLN A 15 1.79 -15.25 -13.04
CA GLN A 15 2.80 -16.31 -12.91
C GLN A 15 3.92 -15.94 -11.92
N ILE A 16 3.57 -15.27 -10.82
CA ILE A 16 4.51 -14.88 -9.78
C ILE A 16 5.00 -16.14 -9.07
N PRO A 17 6.33 -16.36 -8.96
CA PRO A 17 6.86 -17.55 -8.30
C PRO A 17 6.41 -17.64 -6.82
N PRO A 18 6.09 -18.83 -6.30
CA PRO A 18 5.69 -19.03 -4.89
C PRO A 18 6.68 -18.44 -3.87
N ALA A 19 7.98 -18.46 -4.19
CA ALA A 19 9.04 -17.86 -3.37
C ALA A 19 8.91 -16.34 -3.21
N GLN A 20 8.20 -15.66 -4.12
CA GLN A 20 7.89 -14.23 -4.05
C GLN A 20 6.54 -13.94 -3.38
N LEU A 21 5.91 -14.93 -2.72
CA LEU A 21 4.69 -14.71 -1.94
C LEU A 21 4.89 -14.96 -0.44
N THR A 22 6.02 -15.56 -0.04
CA THR A 22 6.29 -15.96 1.34
C THR A 22 7.75 -15.82 1.72
N ALA A 23 8.02 -15.65 3.02
CA ALA A 23 9.37 -15.51 3.56
C ALA A 23 9.81 -16.75 4.36
N SER A 24 11.06 -16.72 4.79
CA SER A 24 11.51 -17.58 5.89
C SER A 24 11.03 -17.01 7.22
N GLY A 25 10.49 -17.85 8.09
CA GLY A 25 10.05 -17.43 9.41
C GLY A 25 9.10 -18.44 10.04
N PRO A 26 8.90 -18.38 11.38
CA PRO A 26 8.07 -19.36 12.11
C PRO A 26 6.59 -19.30 11.71
N TYR A 27 6.12 -18.14 11.25
CA TYR A 27 4.71 -17.92 10.91
C TYR A 27 4.44 -17.94 9.39
N CYS A 28 5.47 -17.80 8.56
CA CYS A 28 5.38 -17.79 7.10
C CYS A 28 5.05 -19.18 6.53
N ILE A 29 4.28 -19.21 5.45
CA ILE A 29 3.91 -20.46 4.76
C ILE A 29 5.14 -20.99 4.03
N PRO A 30 5.53 -22.26 4.17
CA PRO A 30 6.64 -22.82 3.40
C PRO A 30 6.41 -22.69 1.88
N ILE A 31 7.48 -22.47 1.10
CA ILE A 31 7.39 -22.25 -0.35
C ILE A 31 6.65 -23.38 -1.07
N GLN A 32 6.89 -24.64 -0.67
CA GLN A 32 6.23 -25.83 -1.22
C GLN A 32 4.72 -25.83 -0.95
N ASP A 33 4.33 -25.35 0.23
CA ASP A 33 2.93 -25.25 0.61
C ASP A 33 2.23 -24.11 -0.12
N VAL A 34 2.90 -22.97 -0.34
CA VAL A 34 2.38 -21.89 -1.19
C VAL A 34 2.11 -22.40 -2.62
N ALA A 35 3.03 -23.17 -3.20
CA ALA A 35 2.83 -23.76 -4.52
C ALA A 35 1.61 -24.68 -4.55
N THR A 36 1.46 -25.52 -3.53
CA THR A 36 0.30 -26.42 -3.37
C THR A 36 -1.01 -25.65 -3.19
N ILE A 37 -0.99 -24.54 -2.45
CA ILE A 37 -2.17 -23.69 -2.24
C ILE A 37 -2.57 -23.00 -3.55
N LEU A 38 -1.61 -22.43 -4.29
CA LEU A 38 -1.85 -21.84 -5.61
C LEU A 38 -2.54 -22.83 -6.55
N GLU A 39 -2.00 -24.04 -6.67
CA GLU A 39 -2.56 -25.09 -7.52
C GLU A 39 -3.98 -25.47 -7.08
N LYS A 40 -4.20 -25.75 -5.79
CA LYS A 40 -5.49 -26.19 -5.28
C LYS A 40 -6.57 -25.11 -5.32
N ALA A 41 -6.20 -23.86 -5.06
CA ALA A 41 -7.14 -22.74 -5.01
C ALA A 41 -7.50 -22.24 -6.42
N CYS A 42 -6.50 -22.13 -7.31
CA CYS A 42 -6.63 -21.45 -8.59
C CYS A 42 -6.51 -22.36 -9.83
N GLY A 43 -6.05 -23.61 -9.70
CA GLY A 43 -5.69 -24.47 -10.85
C GLY A 43 -6.81 -24.81 -11.83
N ASP A 44 -8.08 -24.65 -11.43
CA ASP A 44 -9.24 -24.83 -12.31
C ASP A 44 -9.54 -23.59 -13.18
N LEU A 45 -8.82 -22.48 -12.97
CA LEU A 45 -9.03 -21.22 -13.67
C LEU A 45 -8.11 -21.10 -14.87
N ASP A 46 -8.62 -20.57 -15.99
CA ASP A 46 -7.78 -20.13 -17.09
C ASP A 46 -7.21 -18.74 -16.79
N PRO A 47 -5.90 -18.58 -16.55
CA PRO A 47 -5.29 -17.28 -16.25
C PRO A 47 -5.44 -16.28 -17.40
N SER A 48 -5.65 -16.76 -18.63
CA SER A 48 -5.86 -15.91 -19.82
C SER A 48 -7.32 -15.51 -20.04
N ALA A 49 -8.24 -15.98 -19.20
CA ALA A 49 -9.64 -15.57 -19.27
C ALA A 49 -9.79 -14.05 -19.17
N SER A 50 -10.60 -13.48 -20.06
CA SER A 50 -10.73 -12.02 -20.22
C SER A 50 -11.08 -11.29 -18.93
N LEU A 51 -11.92 -11.89 -18.08
CA LEU A 51 -12.33 -11.30 -16.81
C LEU A 51 -11.20 -11.32 -15.76
N LEU A 52 -10.40 -12.38 -15.71
CA LEU A 52 -9.22 -12.46 -14.83
C LEU A 52 -8.18 -11.43 -15.26
N GLN A 53 -7.90 -11.36 -16.56
CA GLN A 53 -6.98 -10.37 -17.14
C GLN A 53 -7.46 -8.94 -16.88
N LYS A 54 -8.76 -8.64 -17.04
CA LYS A 54 -9.32 -7.32 -16.73
C LYS A 54 -8.96 -6.86 -15.32
N PHE A 55 -9.12 -7.73 -14.32
CA PHE A 55 -8.96 -7.35 -12.92
C PHE A 55 -7.53 -7.45 -12.41
N PHE A 56 -6.74 -8.41 -12.90
CA PHE A 56 -5.44 -8.76 -12.32
C PHE A 56 -4.24 -8.48 -13.22
N ALA A 57 -4.42 -8.01 -14.46
CA ALA A 57 -3.30 -7.57 -15.28
C ALA A 57 -2.50 -6.43 -14.59
N PRO A 58 -1.17 -6.41 -14.75
CA PRO A 58 -0.32 -5.48 -14.03
C PRO A 58 -0.23 -4.13 -14.74
N TYR A 59 -0.33 -3.05 -13.98
CA TYR A 59 -0.14 -1.67 -14.46
C TYR A 59 0.93 -0.96 -13.65
N ASN A 60 1.88 -0.30 -14.32
CA ASN A 60 2.90 0.48 -13.65
C ASN A 60 2.31 1.81 -13.17
N TYR A 61 2.43 2.08 -11.87
CA TYR A 61 1.97 3.33 -11.26
C TYR A 61 3.12 4.25 -10.84
N SER A 62 4.37 3.84 -11.14
CA SER A 62 5.58 4.61 -10.84
C SER A 62 6.62 4.45 -11.96
N SER A 63 7.71 5.23 -11.91
CA SER A 63 8.85 5.05 -12.82
C SER A 63 9.68 3.79 -12.55
N ASP A 64 9.49 3.15 -11.40
CA ASP A 64 10.11 1.87 -11.09
C ASP A 64 9.28 0.75 -11.74
N PRO A 65 9.83 0.04 -12.74
CA PRO A 65 9.11 -1.01 -13.46
C PRO A 65 8.77 -2.21 -12.57
N ASN A 66 9.41 -2.33 -11.40
CA ASN A 66 9.08 -3.38 -10.42
C ASN A 66 7.89 -2.99 -9.52
N ARG A 67 7.28 -1.82 -9.74
CA ARG A 67 6.12 -1.34 -8.99
C ARG A 67 4.88 -1.32 -9.86
N SER A 68 4.24 -2.47 -9.89
CA SER A 68 2.94 -2.69 -10.53
C SER A 68 1.80 -2.69 -9.50
N THR A 69 0.62 -2.30 -9.96
CA THR A 69 -0.68 -2.49 -9.30
C THR A 69 -1.59 -3.29 -10.24
N CYS A 70 -2.83 -3.55 -9.83
CA CYS A 70 -3.89 -4.03 -10.71
C CYS A 70 -5.24 -3.38 -10.34
N LEU A 71 -6.24 -3.52 -11.20
CA LEU A 71 -7.57 -2.99 -10.95
C LEU A 71 -8.20 -3.60 -9.69
N ALA A 72 -8.07 -4.92 -9.49
CA ALA A 72 -8.61 -5.60 -8.31
C ALA A 72 -8.09 -5.01 -7.02
N PHE A 73 -6.79 -4.79 -6.93
CA PHE A 73 -6.19 -4.13 -5.76
C PHE A 73 -6.78 -2.75 -5.57
N SER A 74 -6.75 -1.92 -6.63
CA SER A 74 -7.23 -0.54 -6.59
C SER A 74 -8.68 -0.44 -6.16
N MET A 75 -9.53 -1.41 -6.48
CA MET A 75 -10.93 -1.43 -6.04
C MET A 75 -11.10 -1.92 -4.59
N LEU A 76 -10.40 -3.00 -4.21
CA LEU A 76 -10.59 -3.67 -2.92
C LEU A 76 -9.92 -2.91 -1.77
N TYR A 77 -8.66 -2.51 -1.94
CA TYR A 77 -7.88 -1.92 -0.86
C TYR A 77 -8.16 -0.43 -0.65
N THR A 78 -8.70 0.27 -1.65
CA THR A 78 -9.14 1.67 -1.50
C THR A 78 -10.23 1.80 -0.44
N PHE A 79 -11.12 0.81 -0.35
CA PHE A 79 -12.21 0.76 0.61
C PHE A 79 -12.03 -0.38 1.61
N ILE A 80 -10.77 -0.61 2.01
CA ILE A 80 -10.47 -1.66 2.99
C ILE A 80 -11.30 -1.46 4.26
N ASP A 81 -11.94 -2.55 4.65
CA ASP A 81 -12.74 -2.66 5.86
C ASP A 81 -12.48 -4.04 6.47
N LEU A 82 -12.09 -4.03 7.75
CA LEU A 82 -11.75 -5.22 8.52
C LEU A 82 -12.78 -5.52 9.62
N GLU A 83 -13.83 -4.70 9.74
CA GLU A 83 -14.94 -4.97 10.67
C GLU A 83 -15.88 -6.04 10.10
N CYS A 84 -16.15 -5.99 8.80
CA CYS A 84 -16.93 -6.99 8.10
C CYS A 84 -16.03 -8.15 7.65
N LEU A 85 -16.33 -9.38 8.09
CA LEU A 85 -15.58 -10.59 7.71
C LEU A 85 -16.23 -11.37 6.56
N ASP A 86 -17.50 -11.10 6.31
CA ASP A 86 -18.28 -11.72 5.23
C ASP A 86 -18.08 -10.98 3.90
N LEU A 87 -17.94 -11.73 2.80
CA LEU A 87 -17.66 -11.18 1.47
C LEU A 87 -18.80 -10.29 0.95
N ASP A 88 -20.06 -10.67 1.18
CA ASP A 88 -21.21 -9.90 0.69
C ASP A 88 -21.37 -8.59 1.47
N GLN A 89 -21.15 -8.64 2.78
CA GLN A 89 -21.12 -7.44 3.62
C GLN A 89 -19.96 -6.52 3.24
N GLN A 90 -18.75 -7.05 3.05
CA GLN A 90 -17.59 -6.28 2.58
C GLN A 90 -17.89 -5.60 1.25
N THR A 91 -18.43 -6.34 0.27
CA THR A 91 -18.80 -5.79 -1.05
C THR A 91 -19.82 -4.65 -0.91
N SER A 92 -20.90 -4.88 -0.16
CA SER A 92 -21.95 -3.89 0.08
C SER A 92 -21.39 -2.63 0.76
N ARG A 93 -20.45 -2.80 1.69
CA ARG A 93 -19.79 -1.70 2.40
C ARG A 93 -18.92 -0.88 1.45
N MET A 94 -18.11 -1.50 0.60
CA MET A 94 -17.30 -0.82 -0.41
C MET A 94 -18.17 0.01 -1.35
N VAL A 95 -19.29 -0.55 -1.83
CA VAL A 95 -20.26 0.18 -2.66
C VAL A 95 -20.83 1.38 -1.91
N SER A 96 -21.29 1.19 -0.68
CA SER A 96 -21.83 2.28 0.13
C SER A 96 -20.81 3.39 0.40
N MET A 97 -19.56 3.03 0.65
CA MET A 97 -18.47 3.98 0.89
C MET A 97 -18.21 4.83 -0.36
N TRP A 98 -18.06 4.18 -1.52
CA TRP A 98 -17.82 4.91 -2.76
C TRP A 98 -19.02 5.76 -3.18
N GLU A 99 -20.25 5.24 -3.07
CA GLU A 99 -21.47 5.99 -3.41
C GLU A 99 -21.67 7.21 -2.50
N SER A 100 -21.33 7.10 -1.22
CA SER A 100 -21.33 8.24 -0.30
C SER A 100 -20.28 9.27 -0.71
N MET A 101 -19.03 8.82 -0.91
CA MET A 101 -17.89 9.67 -1.22
C MET A 101 -18.05 10.42 -2.54
N ARG A 102 -18.48 9.74 -3.61
CA ARG A 102 -18.59 10.34 -4.95
C ARG A 102 -19.70 11.38 -5.08
N ARG A 103 -20.64 11.43 -4.13
CA ARG A 103 -21.71 12.44 -4.06
C ARG A 103 -21.26 13.72 -3.36
N GLY A 104 -20.16 13.67 -2.62
CA GLY A 104 -19.54 14.82 -1.98
C GLY A 104 -18.29 15.29 -2.73
N PRO A 105 -17.69 16.40 -2.28
CA PRO A 105 -16.35 16.76 -2.70
C PRO A 105 -15.33 15.78 -2.08
N TYR A 106 -14.38 15.33 -2.89
CA TYR A 106 -13.26 14.46 -2.48
C TYR A 106 -12.00 14.81 -3.26
N SER A 107 -10.86 14.31 -2.80
CA SER A 107 -9.59 14.36 -3.52
C SER A 107 -8.93 12.98 -3.61
N ILE A 108 -8.24 12.71 -4.71
CA ILE A 108 -7.38 11.52 -4.85
C ILE A 108 -5.92 11.96 -4.71
N ARG A 109 -5.35 11.68 -3.54
CA ARG A 109 -4.03 12.19 -3.14
C ARG A 109 -2.88 11.51 -3.87
N GLN A 110 -3.00 10.19 -4.06
CA GLN A 110 -1.97 9.35 -4.69
C GLN A 110 -2.54 8.00 -5.11
N ILE A 111 -1.71 7.23 -5.81
CA ILE A 111 -1.91 5.82 -6.09
C ILE A 111 -0.70 5.02 -5.60
N SER A 112 -0.97 3.82 -5.09
CA SER A 112 0.04 2.87 -4.60
C SER A 112 -0.13 1.50 -5.28
N ARG A 113 0.68 0.51 -4.87
CA ARG A 113 0.51 -0.89 -5.29
C ARG A 113 -0.91 -1.39 -5.02
N TYR A 114 -1.48 -0.96 -3.89
CA TYR A 114 -2.75 -1.50 -3.44
C TYR A 114 -3.94 -0.62 -3.71
N ALA A 115 -3.82 0.69 -3.55
CA ALA A 115 -5.01 1.52 -3.45
C ALA A 115 -4.85 2.89 -4.09
N LEU A 116 -5.99 3.44 -4.50
CA LEU A 116 -6.20 4.86 -4.59
C LEU A 116 -6.38 5.42 -3.18
N ASP A 117 -5.75 6.55 -2.95
CA ASP A 117 -5.78 7.21 -1.67
C ASP A 117 -6.78 8.36 -1.73
N ILE A 118 -8.01 8.09 -1.32
CA ILE A 118 -9.14 9.00 -1.48
C ILE A 118 -9.54 9.57 -0.12
N ALA A 119 -9.65 10.89 -0.04
CA ALA A 119 -10.13 11.60 1.15
C ALA A 119 -11.28 12.53 0.76
N PRO A 120 -12.40 12.55 1.52
CA PRO A 120 -13.43 13.56 1.35
C PRO A 120 -12.92 14.95 1.72
N LEU A 121 -13.62 15.96 1.23
CA LEU A 121 -13.40 17.36 1.57
C LEU A 121 -14.60 17.87 2.38
N ASP A 122 -14.35 18.82 3.29
CA ASP A 122 -15.42 19.38 4.13
C ASP A 122 -16.36 20.32 3.33
N GLU A 123 -15.83 20.99 2.31
CA GLU A 123 -16.56 21.98 1.51
C GLU A 123 -16.30 21.80 0.02
N GLY A 124 -17.30 22.16 -0.79
CA GLY A 124 -17.19 22.22 -2.25
C GLY A 124 -18.26 21.39 -2.98
N PRO A 125 -18.39 21.59 -4.31
CA PRO A 125 -19.28 20.78 -5.12
C PRO A 125 -18.70 19.35 -5.31
N PRO A 126 -19.53 18.38 -5.70
CA PRO A 126 -19.07 17.02 -5.99
C PRO A 126 -17.90 17.00 -6.98
N THR A 127 -16.88 16.19 -6.66
CA THR A 127 -15.66 16.15 -7.45
C THR A 127 -15.82 15.27 -8.70
N SER A 128 -15.23 15.73 -9.81
CA SER A 128 -15.13 14.94 -11.04
C SER A 128 -14.00 13.91 -10.94
N LEU A 129 -14.35 12.62 -11.00
CA LEU A 129 -13.39 11.51 -10.95
C LEU A 129 -12.30 11.64 -12.02
N SER A 130 -12.68 11.98 -13.25
CA SER A 130 -11.73 12.15 -14.35
C SER A 130 -10.71 13.26 -14.09
N LYS A 131 -11.13 14.35 -13.43
CA LYS A 131 -10.23 15.45 -13.06
C LYS A 131 -9.24 15.03 -11.98
N GLU A 132 -9.67 14.24 -11.00
CA GLU A 132 -8.78 13.74 -9.94
C GLU A 132 -7.78 12.71 -10.47
N LEU A 133 -8.24 11.75 -11.28
CA LEU A 133 -7.37 10.76 -11.90
C LEU A 133 -6.32 11.40 -12.82
N LYS A 134 -6.63 12.51 -13.51
CA LYS A 134 -5.67 13.26 -14.33
C LYS A 134 -4.53 13.90 -13.54
N GLN A 135 -4.69 14.08 -12.22
CA GLN A 135 -3.62 14.58 -11.36
C GLN A 135 -2.60 13.50 -11.04
N LEU A 136 -2.96 12.23 -11.23
CA LEU A 136 -2.08 11.09 -11.06
C LEU A 136 -1.26 10.84 -12.34
N SER A 137 -0.04 10.35 -12.15
CA SER A 137 0.85 9.96 -13.26
C SER A 137 0.55 8.54 -13.77
N LEU A 138 -0.65 8.32 -14.30
CA LEU A 138 -1.11 7.03 -14.84
C LEU A 138 -0.78 6.89 -16.33
N SER A 139 -0.72 5.65 -16.83
CA SER A 139 -0.81 5.40 -18.28
C SER A 139 -2.24 5.68 -18.77
N GLU A 140 -2.39 5.96 -20.07
CA GLU A 140 -3.70 6.20 -20.69
C GLU A 140 -4.64 5.01 -20.47
N ASP A 141 -4.17 3.80 -20.77
CA ASP A 141 -4.95 2.57 -20.59
C ASP A 141 -5.46 2.39 -19.15
N PHE A 142 -4.60 2.62 -18.15
CA PHE A 142 -4.98 2.41 -16.76
C PHE A 142 -5.88 3.53 -16.23
N TYR A 143 -5.69 4.77 -16.71
CA TYR A 143 -6.59 5.86 -16.45
C TYR A 143 -8.02 5.53 -16.91
N ASP A 144 -8.18 5.03 -18.15
CA ASP A 144 -9.50 4.69 -18.70
C ASP A 144 -10.15 3.54 -17.93
N ILE A 145 -9.36 2.51 -17.58
CA ILE A 145 -9.83 1.37 -16.77
C ILE A 145 -10.33 1.81 -15.38
N LEU A 146 -9.57 2.66 -14.69
CA LEU A 146 -9.99 3.20 -13.40
C LEU A 146 -11.23 4.08 -13.53
N LEU A 147 -11.26 4.95 -14.54
CA LEU A 147 -12.38 5.84 -14.79
C LEU A 147 -13.68 5.06 -15.07
N GLU A 148 -13.63 4.07 -15.96
CA GLU A 148 -14.76 3.17 -16.25
C GLU A 148 -15.18 2.45 -14.97
N SER A 149 -14.22 1.84 -14.28
CA SER A 149 -14.51 0.92 -13.19
C SER A 149 -15.09 1.62 -11.96
N PHE A 150 -14.56 2.80 -11.61
CA PHE A 150 -15.10 3.59 -10.49
C PHE A 150 -16.36 4.37 -10.91
N SER A 151 -16.61 4.61 -12.20
CA SER A 151 -17.89 5.21 -12.64
C SER A 151 -19.07 4.27 -12.42
N ASP A 152 -18.88 2.97 -12.67
CA ASP A 152 -19.87 1.90 -12.44
C ASP A 152 -19.39 0.89 -11.37
N PHE A 153 -18.92 1.43 -10.24
CA PHE A 153 -18.25 0.65 -9.20
C PHE A 153 -19.06 -0.53 -8.69
N SER A 154 -20.37 -0.35 -8.47
CA SER A 154 -21.26 -1.39 -7.94
C SER A 154 -21.28 -2.65 -8.81
N TYR A 155 -21.41 -2.48 -10.13
CA TYR A 155 -21.37 -3.60 -11.07
C TYR A 155 -19.99 -4.27 -11.08
N GLN A 156 -18.93 -3.46 -11.15
CA GLN A 156 -17.56 -3.95 -11.31
C GLN A 156 -17.07 -4.68 -10.07
N ILE A 157 -17.34 -4.16 -8.87
CA ILE A 157 -16.95 -4.82 -7.62
C ILE A 157 -17.74 -6.12 -7.41
N SER A 158 -19.01 -6.15 -7.82
CA SER A 158 -19.82 -7.37 -7.77
C SER A 158 -19.27 -8.45 -8.71
N ALA A 159 -18.84 -8.08 -9.92
CA ALA A 159 -18.20 -8.99 -10.86
C ALA A 159 -16.86 -9.52 -10.31
N LEU A 160 -16.02 -8.65 -9.74
CA LEU A 160 -14.78 -9.05 -9.09
C LEU A 160 -15.01 -10.00 -7.90
N CYS A 161 -15.95 -9.68 -7.01
CA CYS A 161 -16.25 -10.52 -5.85
C CYS A 161 -16.86 -11.87 -6.25
N SER A 162 -17.63 -11.93 -7.35
CA SER A 162 -18.14 -13.19 -7.90
C SER A 162 -17.02 -14.11 -8.38
N LEU A 163 -15.97 -13.53 -8.98
CA LEU A 163 -14.78 -14.25 -9.40
C LEU A 163 -13.92 -14.71 -8.19
N ILE A 164 -13.81 -13.86 -7.16
CA ILE A 164 -13.03 -14.15 -5.94
C ILE A 164 -13.65 -15.27 -5.11
N ARG A 165 -14.98 -15.30 -4.97
CA ARG A 165 -15.70 -16.19 -4.04
C ARG A 165 -15.29 -17.67 -4.10
N PRO A 166 -15.31 -18.36 -5.26
CA PRO A 166 -14.97 -19.79 -5.30
C PRO A 166 -13.53 -20.06 -4.86
N VAL A 167 -12.60 -19.14 -5.14
CA VAL A 167 -11.20 -19.25 -4.70
C VAL A 167 -11.09 -18.98 -3.20
N ALA A 168 -11.82 -17.99 -2.68
CA ALA A 168 -11.84 -17.67 -1.25
C ALA A 168 -12.36 -18.83 -0.40
N GLU A 169 -13.40 -19.54 -0.87
CA GLU A 169 -13.95 -20.71 -0.18
C GLU A 169 -12.94 -21.86 -0.07
N LYS A 170 -12.20 -22.14 -1.16
CA LYS A 170 -11.11 -23.13 -1.16
C LYS A 170 -9.97 -22.67 -0.24
N LEU A 171 -9.55 -21.41 -0.39
CA LEU A 171 -8.42 -20.83 0.32
C LEU A 171 -8.64 -20.78 1.83
N THR A 172 -9.88 -20.55 2.28
CA THR A 172 -10.23 -20.52 3.71
C THR A 172 -9.81 -21.81 4.42
N LYS A 173 -10.12 -22.96 3.81
CA LYS A 173 -9.76 -24.28 4.35
C LYS A 173 -8.26 -24.55 4.27
N LEU A 174 -7.62 -24.08 3.20
CA LEU A 174 -6.18 -24.28 2.97
C LEU A 174 -5.32 -23.44 3.93
N LEU A 175 -5.80 -22.27 4.36
CA LEU A 175 -5.08 -21.37 5.26
C LEU A 175 -5.28 -21.67 6.75
N GLU A 176 -6.31 -22.43 7.12
CA GLU A 176 -6.67 -22.69 8.52
C GLU A 176 -5.49 -23.15 9.42
N PRO A 177 -4.61 -24.09 9.00
CA PRO A 177 -3.47 -24.51 9.82
C PRO A 177 -2.46 -23.37 10.06
N TYR A 178 -2.28 -22.50 9.07
CA TYR A 178 -1.35 -21.38 9.14
C TYR A 178 -1.91 -20.24 10.00
N VAL A 179 -3.22 -20.02 9.92
CA VAL A 179 -3.94 -19.06 10.77
C VAL A 179 -3.82 -19.46 12.24
N ALA A 180 -4.09 -20.73 12.56
CA ALA A 180 -3.94 -21.24 13.92
C ALA A 180 -2.50 -21.08 14.45
N ARG A 181 -1.51 -21.38 13.60
CA ARG A 181 -0.09 -21.24 13.96
C ARG A 181 0.33 -19.78 14.20
N ALA A 182 -0.30 -18.82 13.53
CA ALA A 182 0.06 -17.40 13.61
C ALA A 182 -0.64 -16.64 14.74
N MET A 183 -1.53 -17.27 15.53
CA MET A 183 -2.20 -16.61 16.66
C MET A 183 -1.23 -15.92 17.63
N PRO A 184 -0.11 -16.53 18.06
CA PRO A 184 0.84 -15.86 18.96
C PRO A 184 1.49 -14.60 18.36
N LEU A 185 1.58 -14.53 17.02
CA LEU A 185 2.09 -13.34 16.33
C LEU A 185 1.07 -12.19 16.44
N ALA A 186 -0.22 -12.48 16.29
CA ALA A 186 -1.28 -11.49 16.47
C ALA A 186 -1.28 -10.93 17.90
N ASP A 187 -1.18 -11.80 18.90
CA ASP A 187 -1.10 -11.39 20.32
C ASP A 187 0.12 -10.49 20.58
N SER A 188 1.26 -10.82 19.98
CA SER A 188 2.49 -10.03 20.12
C SER A 188 2.35 -8.63 19.50
N TRP A 189 1.71 -8.53 18.33
CA TRP A 189 1.39 -7.25 17.70
C TRP A 189 0.42 -6.44 18.56
N GLU A 190 -0.64 -7.06 19.08
CA GLU A 190 -1.60 -6.39 19.93
C GLU A 190 -0.94 -5.81 21.19
N GLN A 191 -0.12 -6.61 21.89
CA GLN A 191 0.61 -6.15 23.08
C GLN A 191 1.55 -4.98 22.78
N LEU A 192 2.30 -5.06 21.67
CA LEU A 192 3.20 -3.99 21.24
C LEU A 192 2.43 -2.69 20.99
N LEU A 193 1.30 -2.76 20.28
CA LEU A 193 0.51 -1.60 19.90
C LEU A 193 -0.27 -1.01 21.07
N GLN A 194 -0.75 -1.83 22.00
CA GLN A 194 -1.34 -1.36 23.25
C GLN A 194 -0.32 -0.63 24.14
N HIS A 195 0.94 -1.10 24.16
CA HIS A 195 1.98 -0.48 24.98
C HIS A 195 2.52 0.83 24.39
N ASN A 196 2.73 0.89 23.08
CA ASN A 196 3.42 2.00 22.42
C ASN A 196 2.48 2.98 21.70
N GLY A 197 1.24 2.58 21.44
CA GLY A 197 0.33 3.29 20.55
C GLY A 197 0.53 2.93 19.08
N VAL A 198 -0.54 3.06 18.30
CA VAL A 198 -0.56 2.75 16.86
C VAL A 198 0.19 3.81 16.05
N GLU A 199 0.09 5.07 16.46
CA GLU A 199 0.76 6.19 15.83
C GLU A 199 2.28 6.04 15.87
N ALA A 200 2.83 5.47 16.94
CA ALA A 200 4.25 5.18 17.05
C ALA A 200 4.71 4.20 15.95
N LEU A 201 3.87 3.20 15.59
CA LEU A 201 4.16 2.29 14.48
C LEU A 201 4.17 3.04 13.14
N LEU A 202 3.16 3.87 12.90
CA LEU A 202 3.05 4.65 11.66
C LEU A 202 4.22 5.63 11.46
N GLN A 203 4.66 6.27 12.54
CA GLN A 203 5.80 7.18 12.53
C GLN A 203 7.11 6.42 12.28
N SER A 204 7.36 5.38 13.08
CA SER A 204 8.65 4.64 13.04
C SER A 204 8.85 3.82 11.77
N ARG A 205 7.82 3.09 11.29
CA ARG A 205 7.93 2.25 10.08
C ARG A 205 7.45 2.93 8.81
N GLY A 206 6.49 3.82 8.91
CA GLY A 206 5.85 4.46 7.76
C GLY A 206 6.34 5.86 7.46
N ALA A 207 7.19 6.44 8.30
CA ALA A 207 7.52 7.88 8.29
C ALA A 207 6.25 8.76 8.16
N THR A 208 5.15 8.30 8.79
CA THR A 208 3.82 8.88 8.63
C THR A 208 3.33 9.48 9.94
N PHE A 209 2.98 10.76 9.90
CA PHE A 209 2.47 11.54 11.01
C PHE A 209 1.00 11.89 10.79
N LEU A 210 0.23 11.94 11.87
CA LEU A 210 -1.18 12.27 11.85
C LEU A 210 -1.41 13.59 12.58
N GLU A 211 -2.20 14.49 11.98
CA GLU A 211 -2.62 15.74 12.62
C GLU A 211 -3.47 15.48 13.87
N ARG A 212 -4.26 14.40 13.86
CA ARG A 212 -5.19 14.02 14.93
C ARG A 212 -4.99 12.56 15.32
N PRO A 213 -5.11 12.22 16.62
CA PRO A 213 -4.96 10.85 17.10
C PRO A 213 -6.07 9.94 16.57
N LEU A 214 -5.74 8.70 16.21
CA LEU A 214 -6.69 7.74 15.67
C LEU A 214 -7.80 7.46 16.70
N SER A 215 -9.03 7.35 16.21
CA SER A 215 -10.16 6.97 17.06
C SER A 215 -10.12 5.47 17.35
N ARG A 216 -9.84 4.65 16.33
CA ARG A 216 -9.72 3.19 16.37
C ARG A 216 -8.77 2.69 15.29
N ALA A 217 -8.26 1.49 15.50
CA ALA A 217 -7.43 0.78 14.53
C ALA A 217 -7.78 -0.70 14.48
N TRP A 218 -7.89 -1.25 13.27
CA TRP A 218 -8.08 -2.67 13.00
C TRP A 218 -6.85 -3.24 12.33
N PHE A 219 -6.44 -4.40 12.79
CA PHE A 219 -5.32 -5.15 12.26
C PHE A 219 -5.76 -6.55 11.88
N ALA A 220 -5.24 -7.06 10.77
CA ALA A 220 -5.35 -8.47 10.42
C ALA A 220 -4.02 -8.96 9.85
N LEU A 221 -3.67 -10.21 10.15
CA LEU A 221 -2.48 -10.84 9.60
C LEU A 221 -2.69 -11.19 8.12
N ARG A 222 -1.62 -11.02 7.34
CA ARG A 222 -1.57 -11.32 5.91
C ARG A 222 -0.53 -12.39 5.57
N TYR A 223 -0.93 -13.43 4.85
CA TYR A 223 -0.10 -14.63 4.60
C TYR A 223 0.65 -14.58 3.27
N PHE A 224 0.05 -14.00 2.23
CA PHE A 224 0.74 -13.74 0.96
C PHE A 224 1.31 -12.33 0.90
N ASP A 225 2.41 -12.15 0.15
CA ASP A 225 3.19 -10.90 0.12
C ASP A 225 3.55 -10.44 1.56
N CYS A 226 4.07 -11.36 2.37
CA CYS A 226 4.06 -11.26 3.82
C CYS A 226 5.14 -10.34 4.45
N TRP A 227 5.84 -9.53 3.66
CA TRP A 227 6.99 -8.70 4.09
C TRP A 227 6.61 -7.27 4.45
N GLN A 228 5.37 -6.86 4.22
CA GLN A 228 4.96 -5.47 4.35
C GLN A 228 3.61 -5.33 5.02
N GLY A 229 3.43 -4.15 5.63
CA GLY A 229 2.16 -3.71 6.19
C GLY A 229 1.48 -2.80 5.18
N ASN A 230 0.19 -3.01 4.92
CA ASN A 230 -0.60 -2.18 4.03
C ASN A 230 -1.85 -1.73 4.74
N GLY A 231 -2.14 -0.45 4.74
CA GLY A 231 -3.32 0.07 5.40
C GLY A 231 -3.81 1.38 4.81
N GLN A 232 -5.03 1.72 5.20
CA GLN A 232 -5.69 2.97 4.87
C GLN A 232 -6.20 3.64 6.12
N ILE A 233 -6.14 4.97 6.12
CA ILE A 233 -6.76 5.80 7.15
C ILE A 233 -8.00 6.42 6.56
N ARG A 234 -9.14 6.12 7.17
CA ARG A 234 -10.42 6.75 6.88
C ARG A 234 -10.45 8.08 7.62
N THR A 235 -10.23 9.18 6.90
CA THR A 235 -10.03 10.51 7.49
C THR A 235 -11.29 11.07 8.17
N GLU A 236 -12.50 10.69 7.71
CA GLU A 236 -13.79 11.09 8.29
C GLU A 236 -13.94 10.66 9.74
N THR A 237 -13.61 9.40 10.02
CA THR A 237 -13.77 8.75 11.32
C THR A 237 -12.45 8.67 12.09
N ASN A 238 -11.34 9.04 11.45
CA ASN A 238 -9.97 8.90 11.91
C ASN A 238 -9.61 7.47 12.31
N GLU A 239 -9.98 6.53 11.45
CA GLU A 239 -9.89 5.09 11.69
C GLU A 239 -8.82 4.46 10.80
N LEU A 240 -7.97 3.59 11.37
CA LEU A 240 -6.95 2.85 10.62
C LEU A 240 -7.38 1.41 10.35
N PHE A 241 -7.22 0.96 9.11
CA PHE A 241 -7.37 -0.45 8.73
C PHE A 241 -6.05 -0.94 8.15
N MET A 242 -5.42 -1.94 8.75
CA MET A 242 -4.09 -2.39 8.35
C MET A 242 -3.98 -3.92 8.28
N LEU A 243 -3.44 -4.40 7.17
CA LEU A 243 -3.02 -5.77 6.96
C LEU A 243 -1.51 -5.88 7.22
N LEU A 244 -1.13 -6.73 8.16
CA LEU A 244 0.27 -6.94 8.56
C LEU A 244 0.76 -8.29 8.04
N GLY A 245 1.77 -8.28 7.17
CA GLY A 245 2.40 -9.50 6.70
C GLY A 245 2.96 -10.37 7.83
N VAL A 246 2.74 -11.68 7.79
CA VAL A 246 3.23 -12.63 8.82
C VAL A 246 4.77 -12.78 8.87
N GLY A 247 5.47 -12.24 7.87
CA GLY A 247 6.94 -12.14 7.88
C GLY A 247 7.46 -10.90 8.61
N LEU A 248 6.57 -10.02 9.09
CA LEU A 248 6.96 -8.86 9.88
C LEU A 248 7.16 -9.24 11.35
N GLU A 249 8.33 -8.90 11.89
CA GLU A 249 8.57 -8.97 13.33
C GLU A 249 7.78 -7.89 14.07
N PRO A 250 7.13 -8.20 15.22
CA PRO A 250 6.45 -7.24 16.08
C PRO A 250 7.45 -6.28 16.74
N SER A 251 7.77 -5.19 16.06
CA SER A 251 8.61 -4.12 16.59
C SER A 251 8.25 -2.77 15.97
N LEU A 252 8.51 -1.67 16.67
CA LEU A 252 8.37 -0.34 16.07
C LEU A 252 9.51 -0.08 15.07
N ILE A 253 10.74 -0.39 15.46
CA ILE A 253 11.92 -0.24 14.61
C ILE A 253 12.42 -1.65 14.27
N PRO A 254 12.45 -2.06 12.98
CA PRO A 254 13.04 -3.33 12.59
C PRO A 254 14.48 -3.42 13.09
N ALA A 255 14.90 -4.59 13.56
CA ALA A 255 16.29 -4.79 13.92
C ALA A 255 17.17 -4.53 12.67
N PRO A 256 18.25 -3.75 12.78
CA PRO A 256 19.14 -3.55 11.65
C PRO A 256 19.72 -4.91 11.25
N LYS A 257 19.59 -5.27 9.97
CA LYS A 257 20.39 -6.37 9.42
C LYS A 257 21.85 -5.95 9.51
N LYS A 258 22.67 -6.72 10.24
CA LYS A 258 24.12 -6.48 10.28
C LYS A 258 24.68 -6.69 8.89
N ASP A 259 25.53 -5.76 8.46
CA ASP A 259 26.40 -5.86 7.28
C ASP A 259 25.73 -5.89 5.90
N GLU A 260 24.43 -5.60 5.81
CA GLU A 260 23.71 -5.52 4.52
C GLU A 260 22.90 -4.23 4.39
N LEU A 261 23.05 -3.56 3.25
CA LEU A 261 22.11 -2.53 2.81
C LEU A 261 20.87 -3.19 2.23
N SER A 262 19.70 -2.70 2.64
CA SER A 262 18.42 -3.11 2.08
C SER A 262 18.20 -2.51 0.68
N GLU A 263 17.33 -3.16 -0.11
CA GLU A 263 16.88 -2.63 -1.41
C GLU A 263 16.26 -1.22 -1.29
N VAL A 264 15.58 -0.93 -0.18
CA VAL A 264 15.00 0.40 0.10
C VAL A 264 16.10 1.44 0.29
N GLU A 265 17.19 1.10 1.00
CA GLU A 265 18.35 1.99 1.19
C GLU A 265 19.10 2.22 -0.14
N PHE A 266 19.28 1.19 -0.97
CA PHE A 266 19.84 1.37 -2.32
C PHE A 266 18.94 2.22 -3.21
N ALA A 267 17.62 2.02 -3.15
CA ALA A 267 16.66 2.86 -3.87
C ALA A 267 16.71 4.32 -3.38
N ALA A 268 16.75 4.55 -2.06
CA ALA A 268 16.89 5.88 -1.47
C ALA A 268 18.14 6.59 -1.99
N PHE A 269 19.30 5.91 -1.97
CA PHE A 269 20.54 6.49 -2.48
C PHE A 269 20.49 6.82 -3.97
N ARG A 270 19.91 5.93 -4.80
CA ARG A 270 19.71 6.20 -6.24
C ARG A 270 18.82 7.43 -6.47
N LEU A 271 17.79 7.62 -5.66
CA LEU A 271 16.89 8.78 -5.77
C LEU A 271 17.62 10.09 -5.42
N LEU A 272 18.55 10.08 -4.47
CA LEU A 272 19.33 11.26 -4.08
C LEU A 272 20.25 11.80 -5.20
N GLY A 273 20.58 10.99 -6.21
CA GLY A 273 21.44 11.40 -7.34
C GLY A 273 20.74 12.25 -8.42
N ASP A 274 19.45 12.55 -8.29
CA ASP A 274 18.69 13.29 -9.31
C ASP A 274 18.54 14.79 -8.97
N LYS A 275 18.68 15.64 -9.99
CA LYS A 275 18.64 17.12 -9.85
C LYS A 275 17.26 17.64 -9.44
N VAL A 276 16.17 17.08 -9.98
CA VAL A 276 14.80 17.51 -9.64
C VAL A 276 14.46 17.07 -8.21
N ARG A 277 14.80 15.83 -7.85
CA ARG A 277 14.60 15.30 -6.49
C ARG A 277 15.41 16.08 -5.45
N SER A 278 16.64 16.47 -5.77
CA SER A 278 17.46 17.33 -4.91
C SER A 278 16.78 18.69 -4.65
N LYS A 279 16.19 19.32 -5.67
CA LYS A 279 15.41 20.55 -5.50
C LYS A 279 14.19 20.34 -4.59
N ILE A 280 13.47 19.24 -4.77
CA ILE A 280 12.33 18.89 -3.91
C ILE A 280 12.79 18.71 -2.46
N ILE A 281 13.85 17.93 -2.22
CA ILE A 281 14.41 17.72 -0.88
C ILE A 281 14.79 19.05 -0.24
N HIS A 282 15.48 19.94 -0.96
CA HIS A 282 15.84 21.25 -0.42
C HIS A 282 14.62 22.11 -0.11
N ALA A 283 13.62 22.17 -1.00
CA ALA A 283 12.40 22.93 -0.75
C ALA A 283 11.67 22.45 0.52
N LEU A 284 11.66 21.13 0.76
CA LEU A 284 10.97 20.50 1.89
C LEU A 284 11.80 20.45 3.19
N GLN A 285 13.05 20.93 3.19
CA GLN A 285 13.86 21.09 4.41
C GLN A 285 13.36 22.26 5.26
N ASP A 286 12.99 23.37 4.63
CA ASP A 286 12.64 24.61 5.34
C ASP A 286 11.25 24.53 5.98
N ARG A 287 10.26 24.02 5.22
CA ARG A 287 8.88 23.89 5.69
C ARG A 287 8.13 22.75 4.98
N PRO A 288 7.13 22.13 5.62
CA PRO A 288 6.28 21.15 4.97
C PRO A 288 5.45 21.81 3.86
N MET A 289 5.32 21.14 2.73
CA MET A 289 4.46 21.58 1.62
C MET A 289 3.63 20.43 1.09
N TYR A 290 2.43 20.72 0.62
CA TYR A 290 1.60 19.76 -0.10
C TYR A 290 1.87 19.83 -1.62
N MET A 291 1.39 18.84 -2.37
CA MET A 291 1.79 18.63 -3.78
C MET A 291 1.61 19.87 -4.68
N GLN A 292 0.46 20.56 -4.63
CA GLN A 292 0.22 21.72 -5.50
C GLN A 292 1.06 22.94 -5.08
N GLU A 293 1.28 23.14 -3.77
CA GLU A 293 2.17 24.20 -3.29
C GLU A 293 3.60 23.97 -3.80
N LEU A 294 4.09 22.74 -3.71
CA LEU A 294 5.43 22.37 -4.20
C LEU A 294 5.53 22.50 -5.73
N THR A 295 4.47 22.13 -6.46
CA THR A 295 4.36 22.30 -7.91
C THR A 295 4.55 23.75 -8.31
N ASN A 296 3.83 24.67 -7.65
CA ASN A 296 3.92 26.10 -7.91
C ASN A 296 5.26 26.68 -7.47
N TYR A 297 5.78 26.24 -6.32
CA TYR A 297 7.05 26.73 -5.76
C TYR A 297 8.26 26.38 -6.64
N LEU A 298 8.27 25.19 -7.25
CA LEU A 298 9.37 24.71 -8.08
C LEU A 298 9.16 24.88 -9.59
N ASP A 299 8.00 25.38 -10.01
CA ASP A 299 7.57 25.49 -11.42
C ASP A 299 7.71 24.15 -12.17
N LEU A 300 7.13 23.09 -11.59
CA LEU A 300 7.16 21.73 -12.13
C LEU A 300 5.76 21.27 -12.55
N ASN A 301 5.66 20.29 -13.45
CA ASN A 301 4.37 19.68 -13.77
C ASN A 301 3.86 18.83 -12.58
N PRO A 302 2.57 18.93 -12.19
CA PRO A 302 1.97 18.13 -11.12
C PRO A 302 2.28 16.63 -11.16
N GLY A 303 2.25 16.02 -12.35
CA GLY A 303 2.56 14.59 -12.50
C GLY A 303 4.00 14.28 -12.12
N THR A 304 4.95 15.16 -12.48
CA THR A 304 6.36 15.00 -12.10
C THR A 304 6.54 15.12 -10.59
N VAL A 305 5.86 16.07 -9.95
CA VAL A 305 5.93 16.25 -8.50
C VAL A 305 5.32 15.04 -7.78
N SER A 306 4.10 14.63 -8.15
CA SER A 306 3.40 13.47 -7.59
C SER A 306 4.26 12.19 -7.65
N ARG A 307 4.85 11.89 -8.82
CA ARG A 307 5.71 10.72 -9.00
C ARG A 307 6.96 10.77 -8.10
N ASN A 308 7.59 11.92 -7.96
CA ASN A 308 8.77 12.09 -7.12
C ASN A 308 8.42 12.01 -5.63
N LEU A 309 7.32 12.64 -5.20
CA LEU A 309 6.83 12.54 -3.81
C LEU A 309 6.54 11.08 -3.43
N ASN A 310 5.82 10.33 -4.28
CA ASN A 310 5.51 8.92 -4.01
C ASN A 310 6.78 8.06 -3.86
N SER A 311 7.77 8.24 -4.75
CA SER A 311 9.01 7.46 -4.70
C SER A 311 9.91 7.82 -3.50
N MET A 312 10.01 9.11 -3.16
CA MET A 312 10.82 9.57 -2.03
C MET A 312 10.17 9.30 -0.67
N ALA A 313 8.84 9.38 -0.56
CA ALA A 313 8.12 9.00 0.65
C ALA A 313 8.21 7.48 0.90
N PHE A 314 8.06 6.67 -0.16
CA PHE A 314 8.21 5.21 -0.05
C PHE A 314 9.60 4.79 0.44
N THR A 315 10.65 5.55 0.09
CA THR A 315 12.03 5.27 0.50
C THR A 315 12.43 5.96 1.81
N HIS A 316 11.47 6.54 2.52
CA HIS A 316 11.66 7.30 3.77
C HIS A 316 12.56 8.53 3.67
N LEU A 317 12.92 8.97 2.46
CA LEU A 317 13.62 10.24 2.25
C LEU A 317 12.74 11.44 2.62
N LEU A 318 11.42 11.27 2.50
CA LEU A 318 10.42 12.23 2.96
C LEU A 318 9.55 11.60 4.05
N GLU A 319 9.24 12.42 5.05
CA GLU A 319 8.15 12.17 5.99
C GLU A 319 6.85 12.67 5.37
N LYS A 320 5.76 11.97 5.69
CA LYS A 320 4.41 12.31 5.25
C LYS A 320 3.57 12.66 6.46
N GLU A 321 2.95 13.83 6.46
CA GLU A 321 1.98 14.25 7.45
C GLU A 321 0.59 14.34 6.83
N ILE A 322 -0.36 13.63 7.43
CA ILE A 322 -1.76 13.64 7.02
C ILE A 322 -2.47 14.76 7.78
N ARG A 323 -2.82 15.84 7.07
CA ARG A 323 -3.57 16.98 7.61
C ARG A 323 -4.86 17.14 6.82
N GLY A 324 -5.99 16.83 7.45
CA GLY A 324 -7.28 16.71 6.77
C GLY A 324 -7.21 15.88 5.48
N ASP A 325 -7.49 16.54 4.36
CA ASP A 325 -7.54 15.98 3.00
C ASP A 325 -6.20 15.95 2.27
N ARG A 326 -5.11 16.44 2.88
CA ARG A 326 -3.83 16.65 2.18
C ARG A 326 -2.68 15.92 2.83
N TYR A 327 -1.71 15.61 1.97
CA TYR A 327 -0.37 15.21 2.39
C TYR A 327 0.58 16.37 2.34
N TYR A 328 1.12 16.68 3.51
CA TYR A 328 2.25 17.57 3.66
C TYR A 328 3.50 16.72 3.77
N TYR A 329 4.49 17.05 2.95
CA TYR A 329 5.75 16.34 2.95
C TYR A 329 6.83 17.19 3.61
N ARG A 330 7.74 16.55 4.33
CA ARG A 330 8.94 17.18 4.90
C ARG A 330 10.14 16.29 4.61
N THR A 331 11.32 16.88 4.44
CA THR A 331 12.56 16.10 4.31
C THR A 331 12.92 15.37 5.60
N ASN A 332 13.08 14.06 5.52
CA ASN A 332 13.58 13.23 6.62
C ASN A 332 15.10 13.33 6.70
N THR A 333 15.59 14.40 7.32
CA THR A 333 17.03 14.69 7.37
C THR A 333 17.79 13.62 8.15
N ASP A 334 17.20 13.05 9.20
CA ASP A 334 17.84 12.03 10.04
C ASP A 334 17.98 10.69 9.31
N TYR A 335 16.96 10.31 8.54
CA TYR A 335 17.04 9.13 7.68
C TYR A 335 18.07 9.32 6.55
N ILE A 336 18.10 10.49 5.90
CA ILE A 336 19.12 10.80 4.88
C ILE A 336 20.54 10.64 5.45
N ARG A 337 20.81 11.21 6.64
CA ARG A 337 22.11 11.02 7.32
C ARG A 337 22.40 9.55 7.59
N THR A 338 21.39 8.79 8.01
CA THR A 338 21.51 7.36 8.29
C THR A 338 21.86 6.57 7.04
N VAL A 339 21.19 6.82 5.91
CA VAL A 339 21.48 6.16 4.62
C VAL A 339 22.91 6.48 4.17
N PHE A 340 23.33 7.74 4.21
CA PHE A 340 24.71 8.11 3.84
C PHE A 340 25.74 7.42 4.74
N ARG A 341 25.52 7.39 6.06
CA ARG A 341 26.39 6.70 7.01
C ARG A 341 26.48 5.20 6.70
N LYS A 342 25.34 4.52 6.54
CA LYS A 342 25.31 3.07 6.23
C LYS A 342 25.96 2.75 4.89
N MET A 343 25.76 3.58 3.87
CA MET A 343 26.42 3.42 2.57
C MET A 343 27.94 3.52 2.73
N LEU A 344 28.42 4.48 3.52
CA LEU A 344 29.85 4.64 3.78
C LEU A 344 30.43 3.44 4.56
N GLU A 345 29.73 3.00 5.61
CA GLU A 345 30.08 1.80 6.39
C GLU A 345 30.14 0.54 5.52
N TYR A 346 29.19 0.37 4.59
CA TYR A 346 29.14 -0.79 3.68
C TYR A 346 30.34 -0.85 2.73
N TYR A 347 30.79 0.28 2.18
CA TYR A 347 31.91 0.30 1.22
C TYR A 347 33.30 0.36 1.87
N ILE A 348 33.44 1.02 3.01
CA ILE A 348 34.74 1.26 3.64
C ILE A 348 35.02 0.25 4.79
N GLY A 349 33.97 -0.37 5.33
CA GLY A 349 34.02 -1.25 6.50
C GLY A 349 33.92 -0.46 7.81
N GLN A 350 33.22 -1.00 8.80
CA GLN A 350 32.95 -0.31 10.07
C GLN A 350 34.23 0.06 10.85
N ASP A 351 35.30 -0.73 10.74
CA ASP A 351 36.56 -0.52 11.48
C ASP A 351 37.44 0.62 10.93
N LYS A 352 37.03 1.27 9.84
CA LYS A 352 37.79 2.32 9.14
C LYS A 352 37.11 3.69 9.16
N LEU A 353 36.05 3.84 9.97
CA LEU A 353 35.24 5.05 10.09
C LEU A 353 35.40 5.76 11.43
#